data_AF-A0A381QJL9-F1
#
_entry.id   AF-A0A381QJL9-F1
#
_cell.length_a   1.000
_cell.length_b   1.000
_cell.length_c   1.000
_cell.angle_alpha   90.00
_cell.angle_beta   90.00
_cell.angle_gamma   90.00
#
_symmetry.space_group_name_H-M   'P 1'
#
loop_
_entity.id
_entity.type
_entity.pdbx_description
1 polymer ?
#
loop_
_entity_poly.entity_id
_entity_poly.type
_entity_poly.pdbx_seq_one_letter_code
_entity_poly.pdbx_strand_id
1 'polypeptide(L)'
;MASKEPKENPNTPNINFIGFQKQLREIAKDIKQSNKKTGLNKIFGGKRENPLVDGSILLSEAPDNKEVSKLIKNLDNNPTNSLARLRLVNVVLGVRKDHHLQTHLDMMLQASIPIYLGDISPTFLQAVVHAYRSYLERLANIHKHTMMAIRSEELKNVNMSGIDVDDEFTEDENVDDMASVKTEIQIAEALIENCESVIQNIKTKMTLSLSHEEIEELIAGEKASSSFFGGVEEKVDPNKQNMIISKAVQAIEMLKQIPLLQGAGLDLAQQLGRIDNKLTYPLVMEGRIHMQALNYQLLRVESGDRSAQENMAPVYNLAVVAYRKALKLTSKKTPKKADLPVLTEFGNITFYGFIHRDRMRFTEEGIKTLVKLGKDSVDAAVNIDDRFVPLQKRLETSMNELTGHEAEVQS
;
A
#
# COMPACT_ATOMS: atom_id res chain seq x y z
N MET A 1 14.73 -19.15 1.08
CA MET A 1 13.96 -19.11 -0.18
C MET A 1 14.06 -17.69 -0.72
N ALA A 2 14.53 -17.51 -1.95
CA ALA A 2 14.52 -16.19 -2.59
C ALA A 2 13.07 -15.77 -2.83
N SER A 3 12.69 -14.57 -2.39
CA SER A 3 11.34 -14.05 -2.59
C SER A 3 11.14 -13.74 -4.07
N LYS A 4 10.31 -14.54 -4.75
CA LYS A 4 9.77 -14.17 -6.06
C LYS A 4 8.93 -12.91 -5.86
N GLU A 5 9.15 -11.88 -6.69
CA GLU A 5 8.28 -10.70 -6.65
C GLU A 5 6.82 -11.14 -6.93
N PRO A 6 5.84 -10.57 -6.21
CA PRO A 6 4.43 -10.80 -6.53
C PRO A 6 4.15 -10.42 -7.99
N LYS A 7 3.40 -11.27 -8.68
CA LYS A 7 3.04 -11.10 -10.09
C LYS A 7 1.62 -10.61 -10.21
N GLU A 8 1.39 -9.73 -11.18
CA GLU A 8 0.06 -9.21 -11.45
C GLU A 8 -0.68 -10.07 -12.46
N ASN A 9 -2.01 -10.12 -12.33
CA ASN A 9 -2.86 -10.78 -13.30
C ASN A 9 -3.04 -9.85 -14.52
N PRO A 10 -2.55 -10.23 -15.71
CA PRO A 10 -2.69 -9.39 -16.90
C PRO A 10 -4.16 -9.20 -17.33
N ASN A 11 -5.06 -10.09 -16.90
CA ASN A 11 -6.48 -10.02 -17.26
C ASN A 11 -7.27 -9.06 -16.36
N THR A 12 -6.69 -8.57 -15.26
CA THR A 12 -7.32 -7.57 -14.38
C THR A 12 -6.42 -6.32 -14.26
N PRO A 13 -6.22 -5.59 -15.36
CA PRO A 13 -5.28 -4.46 -15.43
C PRO A 13 -5.72 -3.26 -14.59
N ASN A 14 -7.02 -3.03 -14.38
CA ASN A 14 -7.53 -1.84 -13.69
C ASN A 14 -7.36 -1.91 -12.16
N ILE A 15 -7.10 -3.10 -11.61
CA ILE A 15 -6.81 -3.31 -10.18
C ILE A 15 -5.34 -3.68 -9.92
N ASN A 16 -4.46 -3.38 -10.88
CA ASN A 16 -3.02 -3.63 -10.84
C ASN A 16 -2.29 -2.62 -9.92
N PHE A 17 -2.59 -2.69 -8.62
CA PHE A 17 -1.99 -1.78 -7.65
C PHE A 17 -0.47 -1.96 -7.52
N ILE A 18 0.12 -3.12 -7.83
CA ILE A 18 1.59 -3.25 -7.84
C ILE A 18 2.16 -2.40 -8.99
N GLY A 19 1.54 -2.42 -10.17
CA GLY A 19 1.89 -1.59 -11.31
C GLY A 19 1.76 -0.10 -11.00
N PHE A 20 0.63 0.33 -10.44
CA PHE A 20 0.41 1.73 -10.06
C PHE A 20 1.41 2.21 -9.01
N GLN A 21 1.76 1.36 -8.03
CA GLN A 21 2.81 1.67 -7.05
C GLN A 21 4.19 1.84 -7.70
N LYS A 22 4.53 1.01 -8.70
CA LYS A 22 5.80 1.12 -9.45
C LYS A 22 5.84 2.45 -10.21
N GLN A 23 4.76 2.78 -10.91
CA GLN A 23 4.61 4.06 -11.63
C GLN A 23 4.74 5.27 -10.69
N LEU A 24 4.09 5.24 -9.52
CA LEU A 24 4.18 6.32 -8.54
C LEU A 24 5.60 6.51 -7.99
N ARG A 25 6.34 5.42 -7.76
CA ARG A 25 7.75 5.49 -7.34
C ARG A 25 8.64 6.07 -8.44
N GLU A 26 8.41 5.71 -9.69
CA GLU A 26 9.14 6.27 -10.84
C GLU A 26 8.88 7.77 -10.97
N ILE A 27 7.62 8.20 -10.91
CA ILE A 27 7.24 9.63 -10.92
C ILE A 27 7.89 10.38 -9.76
N ALA A 28 7.83 9.83 -8.53
CA ALA A 28 8.44 10.45 -7.37
C ALA A 28 9.96 10.57 -7.51
N LYS A 29 10.62 9.57 -8.12
CA LYS A 29 12.05 9.61 -8.45
C LYS A 29 12.36 10.70 -9.46
N ASP A 30 11.56 10.82 -10.53
CA ASP A 30 11.75 11.84 -11.57
C ASP A 30 11.58 13.26 -11.00
N ILE A 31 10.57 13.46 -10.15
CA ILE A 31 10.36 14.72 -9.42
C ILE A 31 11.59 15.05 -8.57
N LYS A 32 12.08 14.10 -7.75
CA LYS A 32 13.26 14.28 -6.89
C LYS A 32 14.53 14.57 -7.70
N GLN A 33 14.70 13.95 -8.87
CA GLN A 33 15.84 14.20 -9.76
C GLN A 33 15.75 15.55 -10.47
N SER A 34 14.55 15.96 -10.89
CA SER A 34 14.32 17.26 -11.53
C SER A 34 14.69 18.44 -10.60
N ASN A 35 14.45 18.27 -9.29
CA ASN A 35 14.81 19.27 -8.28
C ASN A 35 16.32 19.35 -7.99
N LYS A 36 17.09 18.27 -8.23
CA LYS A 36 18.55 18.24 -8.03
C LYS A 36 19.36 18.90 -9.15
N LYS A 37 18.74 19.25 -10.29
CA LYS A 37 19.42 19.96 -11.37
C LYS A 37 19.70 21.42 -10.94
N THR A 38 20.95 21.72 -10.59
CA THR A 38 21.46 23.08 -10.34
C THR A 38 21.88 23.79 -11.65
N GLY A 39 21.66 25.10 -11.75
CA GLY A 39 22.19 25.94 -12.84
C GLY A 39 21.47 25.84 -14.20
N LEU A 40 22.18 26.15 -15.29
CA LEU A 40 21.71 26.27 -16.69
C LEU A 40 20.80 25.12 -17.20
N ASN A 41 20.88 23.91 -16.61
CA ASN A 41 20.00 22.78 -16.92
C ASN A 41 18.55 22.94 -16.43
N LYS A 42 18.26 23.95 -15.59
CA LYS A 42 16.89 24.38 -15.25
C LYS A 42 16.32 25.37 -16.28
N ILE A 43 17.20 26.07 -17.02
CA ILE A 43 16.87 27.09 -18.03
C ILE A 43 16.60 26.43 -19.39
N PHE A 44 17.36 25.39 -19.73
CA PHE A 44 17.05 24.50 -20.85
C PHE A 44 16.15 23.38 -20.36
N GLY A 45 14.85 23.67 -20.22
CA GLY A 45 13.84 22.71 -19.81
C GLY A 45 13.92 21.43 -20.64
N GLY A 46 14.56 20.40 -20.09
CA GLY A 46 14.44 19.06 -20.64
C GLY A 46 12.98 18.68 -20.58
N LYS A 47 12.37 18.33 -21.73
CA LYS A 47 11.00 17.81 -21.78
C LYS A 47 10.85 16.75 -20.70
N ARG A 48 9.97 17.02 -19.73
CA ARG A 48 9.55 16.00 -18.77
C ARG A 48 8.72 15.01 -19.56
N GLU A 49 9.18 13.77 -19.68
CA GLU A 49 8.51 12.77 -20.53
C GLU A 49 7.16 12.34 -19.95
N ASN A 50 7.01 12.38 -18.62
CA ASN A 50 5.79 11.98 -17.94
C ASN A 50 4.93 13.21 -17.53
N PRO A 51 3.74 13.40 -18.12
CA PRO A 51 2.84 14.53 -17.83
C PRO A 51 2.20 14.46 -16.43
N LEU A 52 2.38 13.37 -15.69
CA LEU A 52 2.04 13.30 -14.27
C LEU A 52 3.00 14.14 -13.40
N VAL A 53 4.23 14.39 -13.88
CA VAL A 53 5.25 15.15 -13.13
C VAL A 53 4.84 16.60 -12.92
N ASP A 54 4.21 17.25 -13.89
CA ASP A 54 3.75 18.64 -13.80
C ASP A 54 2.22 18.79 -13.76
N GLY A 55 1.48 17.68 -13.82
CA GLY A 55 0.01 17.72 -13.80
C GLY A 55 -0.63 18.05 -15.15
N SER A 56 0.16 18.22 -16.21
CA SER A 56 -0.36 18.54 -17.55
C SER A 56 -1.26 17.45 -18.13
N ILE A 57 -1.18 16.22 -17.60
CA ILE A 57 -2.08 15.12 -17.98
C ILE A 57 -3.56 15.46 -17.76
N LEU A 58 -3.88 16.34 -16.80
CA LEU A 58 -5.25 16.75 -16.49
C LEU A 58 -5.68 18.03 -17.24
N LEU A 59 -4.84 18.59 -18.12
CA LEU A 59 -5.16 19.83 -18.82
C LEU A 59 -6.35 19.66 -19.78
N SER A 60 -6.41 18.51 -20.47
CA SER A 60 -7.47 18.20 -21.45
C SER A 60 -8.86 18.13 -20.82
N GLU A 61 -8.94 17.86 -19.52
CA GLU A 61 -10.21 17.78 -18.78
C GLU A 61 -10.79 19.15 -18.44
N ALA A 62 -10.00 20.21 -18.56
CA ALA A 62 -10.40 21.56 -18.20
C ALA A 62 -9.65 22.61 -19.05
N PRO A 63 -9.76 22.56 -20.39
CA PRO A 63 -8.91 23.33 -21.30
C PRO A 63 -9.05 24.84 -21.12
N ASP A 64 -10.27 25.31 -20.82
CA ASP A 64 -10.57 26.74 -20.63
C ASP A 64 -10.49 27.19 -19.16
N ASN A 65 -10.14 26.28 -18.24
CA ASN A 65 -10.07 26.60 -16.81
C ASN A 65 -8.73 27.26 -16.47
N LYS A 66 -8.75 28.59 -16.31
CA LYS A 66 -7.56 29.40 -15.96
C LYS A 66 -6.89 28.96 -14.66
N GLU A 67 -7.64 28.41 -13.70
CA GLU A 67 -7.07 27.90 -12.45
C GLU A 67 -6.25 26.63 -12.69
N VAL A 68 -6.75 25.70 -13.51
CA VAL A 68 -6.03 24.49 -13.91
C VAL A 68 -4.73 24.84 -14.62
N SER A 69 -4.75 25.74 -15.61
CA SER A 69 -3.53 26.18 -16.29
C SER A 69 -2.52 26.83 -15.33
N LYS A 70 -3.00 27.61 -14.34
CA LYS A 70 -2.16 28.24 -13.32
C LYS A 70 -1.53 27.20 -12.38
N LEU A 71 -2.28 26.19 -11.98
CA LEU A 71 -1.81 25.11 -11.10
C LEU A 71 -0.76 24.24 -11.82
N ILE A 72 -0.99 23.89 -13.09
CA ILE A 72 -0.02 23.16 -13.91
C ILE A 72 1.26 23.98 -14.06
N LYS A 73 1.17 25.29 -14.37
CA LYS A 73 2.36 26.16 -14.42
C LYS A 73 3.10 26.23 -13.08
N ASN A 74 2.39 26.17 -11.96
CA ASN A 74 3.01 26.11 -10.63
C ASN A 74 3.78 24.79 -10.43
N LEU A 75 3.20 23.66 -10.83
CA LEU A 75 3.81 22.33 -10.74
C LEU A 75 4.95 22.12 -11.74
N ASP A 76 4.90 22.76 -12.90
CA ASP A 76 6.03 22.81 -13.83
C ASP A 76 7.24 23.47 -13.14
N ASN A 77 7.03 24.61 -12.46
CA ASN A 77 8.10 25.28 -11.72
C ASN A 77 8.53 24.55 -10.44
N ASN A 78 7.57 23.95 -9.73
CA ASN A 78 7.79 23.28 -8.45
C ASN A 78 6.95 21.99 -8.35
N PRO A 79 7.44 20.86 -8.89
CA PRO A 79 6.69 19.61 -8.93
C PRO A 79 6.51 18.97 -7.54
N THR A 80 7.19 19.42 -6.50
CA THR A 80 6.96 18.95 -5.12
C THR A 80 5.86 19.71 -4.39
N ASN A 81 5.15 20.64 -5.05
CA ASN A 81 4.10 21.41 -4.40
C ASN A 81 2.83 20.58 -4.15
N SER A 82 2.78 19.93 -2.99
CA SER A 82 1.68 19.05 -2.56
C SER A 82 0.31 19.75 -2.52
N LEU A 83 0.25 21.03 -2.13
CA LEU A 83 -1.00 21.79 -2.11
C LEU A 83 -1.51 22.11 -3.52
N ALA A 84 -0.61 22.44 -4.45
CA ALA A 84 -0.99 22.69 -5.84
C ALA A 84 -1.50 21.40 -6.50
N ARG A 85 -0.90 20.24 -6.23
CA ARG A 85 -1.40 18.93 -6.70
C ARG A 85 -2.79 18.62 -6.17
N LEU A 86 -3.00 18.79 -4.86
CA LEU A 86 -4.30 18.58 -4.24
C LEU A 86 -5.37 19.49 -4.86
N ARG A 87 -5.07 20.78 -5.04
CA ARG A 87 -6.01 21.72 -5.67
C ARG A 87 -6.30 21.36 -7.12
N LEU A 88 -5.29 20.93 -7.87
CA LEU A 88 -5.46 20.52 -9.27
C LEU A 88 -6.47 19.37 -9.35
N VAL A 89 -6.28 18.32 -8.55
CA VAL A 89 -7.20 17.17 -8.51
C VAL A 89 -8.62 17.62 -8.12
N ASN A 90 -8.77 18.43 -7.06
CA ASN A 90 -10.08 18.90 -6.61
C ASN A 90 -10.80 19.77 -7.65
N VAL A 91 -10.08 20.65 -8.34
CA VAL A 91 -10.66 21.49 -9.39
C VAL A 91 -11.12 20.63 -10.56
N VAL A 92 -10.28 19.69 -11.02
CA VAL A 92 -10.62 18.79 -12.14
C VAL A 92 -11.82 17.91 -11.79
N LEU A 93 -11.83 17.29 -10.60
CA LEU A 93 -13.00 16.55 -10.08
C LEU A 93 -14.27 17.39 -10.02
N GLY A 94 -14.15 18.71 -9.86
CA GLY A 94 -15.26 19.65 -9.81
C GLY A 94 -15.77 20.14 -11.16
N VAL A 95 -15.04 19.87 -12.26
CA VAL A 95 -15.44 20.33 -13.61
C VAL A 95 -16.65 19.57 -14.12
N ARG A 96 -16.67 18.25 -13.97
CA ARG A 96 -17.80 17.38 -14.30
C ARG A 96 -17.78 16.13 -13.42
N LYS A 97 -18.92 15.44 -13.33
CA LYS A 97 -19.02 14.19 -12.56
C LYS A 97 -18.59 12.98 -13.38
N ASP A 98 -18.79 13.03 -14.69
CA ASP A 98 -18.61 11.90 -15.60
C ASP A 98 -17.31 12.07 -16.39
N HIS A 99 -16.18 11.82 -15.72
CA HIS A 99 -14.89 11.72 -16.37
C HIS A 99 -14.64 10.28 -16.86
N HIS A 100 -13.80 10.14 -17.90
CA HIS A 100 -13.39 8.82 -18.39
C HIS A 100 -12.62 8.04 -17.31
N LEU A 101 -12.65 6.70 -17.40
CA LEU A 101 -11.94 5.82 -16.46
C LEU A 101 -10.45 6.19 -16.30
N GLN A 102 -9.76 6.44 -17.42
CA GLN A 102 -8.34 6.84 -17.43
C GLN A 102 -8.13 8.17 -16.69
N THR A 103 -9.04 9.13 -16.85
CA THR A 103 -8.97 10.41 -16.15
C THR A 103 -9.09 10.22 -14.63
N HIS A 104 -9.99 9.33 -14.17
CA HIS A 104 -10.07 9.00 -12.74
C HIS A 104 -8.79 8.34 -12.22
N LEU A 105 -8.17 7.45 -13.01
CA LEU A 105 -6.86 6.87 -12.70
C LEU A 105 -5.79 7.97 -12.57
N ASP A 106 -5.73 8.91 -13.52
CA ASP A 106 -4.76 9.99 -13.51
C ASP A 106 -4.93 10.92 -12.30
N MET A 107 -6.18 11.22 -11.92
CA MET A 107 -6.48 11.98 -10.69
C MET A 107 -6.07 11.22 -9.42
N MET A 108 -6.32 9.92 -9.36
CA MET A 108 -5.91 9.05 -8.25
C MET A 108 -4.37 9.01 -8.12
N LEU A 109 -3.65 8.87 -9.24
CA LEU A 109 -2.19 8.90 -9.26
C LEU A 109 -1.67 10.29 -8.84
N GLN A 110 -2.23 11.38 -9.38
CA GLN A 110 -1.87 12.74 -9.01
C GLN A 110 -2.03 13.04 -7.53
N ALA A 111 -3.16 12.62 -6.94
CA ALA A 111 -3.43 12.79 -5.52
C ALA A 111 -2.42 12.02 -4.65
N SER A 112 -1.89 10.89 -5.16
CA SER A 112 -0.99 10.00 -4.43
C SER A 112 0.47 10.46 -4.44
N ILE A 113 0.89 11.28 -5.42
CA ILE A 113 2.28 11.74 -5.55
C ILE A 113 2.82 12.40 -4.26
N PRO A 114 2.13 13.33 -3.58
CA PRO A 114 2.58 13.90 -2.31
C PRO A 114 3.01 12.85 -1.27
N ILE A 115 2.22 11.78 -1.12
CA ILE A 115 2.49 10.69 -0.19
C ILE A 115 3.79 9.97 -0.54
N TYR A 116 4.03 9.71 -1.83
CA TYR A 116 5.27 9.07 -2.31
C TYR A 116 6.49 9.99 -2.26
N LEU A 117 6.28 11.30 -2.25
CA LEU A 117 7.36 12.27 -2.02
C LEU A 117 7.78 12.32 -0.55
N GLY A 118 6.85 12.09 0.38
CA GLY A 118 7.07 12.08 1.83
C GLY A 118 6.14 13.02 2.60
N ASP A 119 5.24 13.73 1.92
CA ASP A 119 4.29 14.66 2.54
C ASP A 119 2.99 13.96 2.89
N ILE A 120 2.86 13.55 4.15
CA ILE A 120 1.76 12.72 4.64
C ILE A 120 0.98 13.50 5.70
N SER A 121 -0.25 13.89 5.37
CA SER A 121 -1.17 14.57 6.27
C SER A 121 -2.56 13.95 6.21
N PRO A 122 -3.41 14.15 7.25
CA PRO A 122 -4.79 13.68 7.20
C PRO A 122 -5.55 14.20 5.97
N THR A 123 -5.28 15.45 5.54
CA THR A 123 -5.91 16.06 4.37
C THR A 123 -5.47 15.39 3.07
N PHE A 124 -4.17 15.14 2.90
CA PHE A 124 -3.67 14.49 1.68
C PHE A 124 -4.15 13.05 1.59
N LEU A 125 -4.15 12.30 2.69
CA LEU A 125 -4.66 10.93 2.69
C LEU A 125 -6.16 10.86 2.39
N GLN A 126 -6.97 11.75 2.97
CA GLN A 126 -8.39 11.82 2.63
C GLN A 126 -8.60 12.09 1.15
N ALA A 127 -7.85 13.03 0.56
CA ALA A 127 -7.95 13.31 -0.87
C ALA A 127 -7.57 12.10 -1.73
N VAL A 128 -6.50 11.37 -1.37
CA VAL A 128 -6.14 10.12 -2.04
C VAL A 128 -7.26 9.11 -1.95
N VAL A 129 -7.84 8.90 -0.75
CA VAL A 129 -8.91 7.91 -0.57
C VAL A 129 -10.17 8.29 -1.36
N HIS A 130 -10.49 9.60 -1.45
CA HIS A 130 -11.61 10.06 -2.28
C HIS A 130 -11.37 9.84 -3.77
N ALA A 131 -10.17 10.17 -4.28
CA ALA A 131 -9.83 9.92 -5.68
C ALA A 131 -9.76 8.42 -6.00
N TYR A 132 -9.21 7.62 -5.07
CA TYR A 132 -9.17 6.15 -5.12
C TYR A 132 -10.57 5.54 -5.20
N ARG A 133 -11.47 5.95 -4.30
CA ARG A 133 -12.87 5.52 -4.30
C ARG A 133 -13.57 5.91 -5.60
N SER A 134 -13.37 7.14 -6.06
CA SER A 134 -13.96 7.64 -7.30
C SER A 134 -13.53 6.83 -8.53
N TYR A 135 -12.26 6.46 -8.62
CA TYR A 135 -11.75 5.56 -9.67
C TYR A 135 -12.41 4.18 -9.62
N LEU A 136 -12.48 3.56 -8.43
CA LEU A 136 -13.11 2.26 -8.26
C LEU A 136 -14.61 2.27 -8.57
N GLU A 137 -15.31 3.33 -8.18
CA GLU A 137 -16.75 3.51 -8.48
C GLU A 137 -16.97 3.64 -9.99
N ARG A 138 -16.14 4.42 -10.70
CA ARG A 138 -16.20 4.53 -12.17
C ARG A 138 -15.92 3.18 -12.84
N LEU A 139 -14.86 2.48 -12.41
CA LEU A 139 -14.50 1.15 -12.91
C LEU A 139 -15.68 0.17 -12.79
N ALA A 140 -16.22 0.01 -11.57
CA ALA A 140 -17.32 -0.91 -11.31
C ALA A 140 -18.57 -0.55 -12.12
N ASN A 141 -18.86 0.74 -12.30
CA ASN A 141 -20.02 1.18 -13.07
C ASN A 141 -19.87 0.86 -14.56
N ILE A 142 -18.75 1.21 -15.19
CA ILE A 142 -18.49 0.89 -16.61
C ILE A 142 -18.63 -0.61 -16.82
N HIS A 143 -17.94 -1.41 -16.00
CA HIS A 143 -17.96 -2.87 -16.10
C HIS A 143 -19.34 -3.48 -15.92
N LYS A 144 -20.17 -2.96 -15.01
CA LYS A 144 -21.56 -3.40 -14.86
C LYS A 144 -22.39 -3.11 -16.11
N HIS A 145 -22.21 -1.94 -16.73
CA HIS A 145 -22.87 -1.60 -17.98
C HIS A 145 -22.42 -2.52 -19.13
N THR A 146 -21.11 -2.78 -19.27
CA THR A 146 -20.56 -3.74 -20.24
C THR A 146 -21.17 -5.13 -20.06
N MET A 147 -21.27 -5.63 -18.82
CA MET A 147 -21.93 -6.92 -18.55
C MET A 147 -23.41 -6.94 -18.92
N MET A 148 -24.14 -5.83 -18.72
CA MET A 148 -25.54 -5.72 -19.12
C MET A 148 -25.69 -5.73 -20.65
N ALA A 149 -24.80 -5.04 -21.36
CA ALA A 149 -24.76 -5.03 -22.82
C ALA A 149 -24.51 -6.44 -23.40
N ILE A 150 -23.48 -7.15 -22.91
CA ILE A 150 -23.16 -8.52 -23.36
C ILE A 150 -24.35 -9.46 -23.16
N ARG A 151 -25.00 -9.42 -21.99
CA ARG A 151 -26.20 -10.23 -21.71
C ARG A 151 -27.37 -9.89 -22.65
N SER A 152 -27.53 -8.62 -23.00
CA SER A 152 -28.55 -8.18 -23.96
C SER A 152 -28.33 -8.80 -25.34
N GLU A 153 -27.09 -8.82 -25.82
CA GLU A 153 -26.72 -9.41 -27.12
C GLU A 153 -26.90 -10.93 -27.17
N GLU A 154 -26.68 -11.64 -26.06
CA GLU A 154 -26.90 -13.08 -25.96
C GLU A 154 -28.40 -13.45 -25.95
N LEU A 155 -29.27 -12.54 -25.51
CA LEU A 155 -30.71 -12.73 -25.36
C LEU A 155 -31.52 -12.44 -26.64
N LYS A 156 -30.96 -12.69 -27.84
CA LYS A 156 -31.48 -12.34 -29.19
C LYS A 156 -32.98 -12.56 -29.50
N ASN A 157 -33.73 -13.29 -28.67
CA ASN A 157 -35.17 -13.55 -28.79
C ASN A 157 -36.06 -12.74 -27.82
N VAL A 158 -35.49 -11.82 -27.04
CA VAL A 158 -36.24 -10.91 -26.17
C VAL A 158 -36.34 -9.55 -26.88
N ASN A 159 -37.54 -8.97 -26.95
CA ASN A 159 -37.72 -7.66 -27.57
C ASN A 159 -37.10 -6.58 -26.67
N MET A 160 -35.91 -6.10 -27.02
CA MET A 160 -35.10 -5.15 -26.25
C MET A 160 -35.25 -3.70 -26.73
N SER A 161 -36.27 -3.39 -27.56
CA SER A 161 -36.49 -2.06 -28.17
C SER A 161 -36.76 -0.90 -27.20
N GLY A 162 -36.53 -1.08 -25.90
CA GLY A 162 -36.70 -0.06 -24.86
C GLY A 162 -35.49 0.07 -23.92
N ILE A 163 -34.39 -0.63 -24.18
CA ILE A 163 -33.15 -0.49 -23.43
C ILE A 163 -32.14 0.16 -24.37
N ASP A 164 -31.95 1.47 -24.20
CA ASP A 164 -30.88 2.22 -24.84
C ASP A 164 -29.56 1.81 -24.16
N VAL A 165 -28.69 1.12 -24.89
CA VAL A 165 -27.33 0.82 -24.41
C VAL A 165 -26.48 1.99 -24.89
N ASP A 166 -26.20 2.91 -23.97
CA ASP A 166 -25.47 4.14 -24.29
C ASP A 166 -24.00 3.81 -24.65
N ASP A 167 -23.52 4.37 -25.77
CA ASP A 167 -22.16 4.11 -26.30
C ASP A 167 -21.06 4.66 -25.36
N GLU A 168 -21.41 5.57 -24.44
CA GLU A 168 -20.52 6.14 -23.40
C GLU A 168 -19.94 5.11 -22.41
N PHE A 169 -20.43 3.87 -22.38
CA PHE A 169 -19.97 2.83 -21.43
C PHE A 169 -19.05 1.77 -22.06
N THR A 170 -18.52 2.04 -23.24
CA THR A 170 -17.51 1.20 -23.94
C THR A 170 -16.07 1.67 -23.74
N GLU A 171 -15.81 2.47 -22.70
CA GLU A 171 -14.52 3.16 -22.49
C GLU A 171 -13.34 2.27 -22.09
N ASP A 172 -13.59 1.09 -21.51
CA ASP A 172 -12.51 0.19 -21.10
C ASP A 172 -12.28 -0.92 -22.13
N GLU A 173 -11.31 -0.68 -23.02
CA GLU A 173 -10.85 -1.64 -24.02
C GLU A 173 -9.84 -2.66 -23.45
N ASN A 174 -9.49 -2.59 -22.17
CA ASN A 174 -8.44 -3.44 -21.60
C ASN A 174 -8.98 -4.79 -21.09
N VAL A 175 -10.30 -4.95 -20.97
CA VAL A 175 -10.94 -6.14 -20.39
C VAL A 175 -12.18 -6.55 -21.19
N ASP A 176 -12.02 -7.57 -22.04
CA ASP A 176 -13.09 -7.99 -22.95
C ASP A 176 -13.86 -9.24 -22.46
N ASP A 177 -13.32 -9.98 -21.49
CA ASP A 177 -13.93 -11.23 -21.03
C ASP A 177 -14.76 -11.06 -19.75
N MET A 178 -15.95 -11.68 -19.75
CA MET A 178 -16.93 -11.54 -18.67
C MET A 178 -16.40 -12.00 -17.30
N ALA A 179 -15.47 -12.95 -17.25
CA ALA A 179 -14.93 -13.45 -15.99
C ALA A 179 -14.00 -12.42 -15.34
N SER A 180 -13.15 -11.78 -16.14
CA SER A 180 -12.26 -10.72 -15.70
C SER A 180 -13.02 -9.46 -15.30
N VAL A 181 -14.01 -9.03 -16.10
CA VAL A 181 -14.91 -7.92 -15.76
C VAL A 181 -15.59 -8.16 -14.40
N LYS A 182 -16.17 -9.34 -14.20
CA LYS A 182 -16.80 -9.71 -12.92
C LYS A 182 -15.81 -9.67 -11.76
N THR A 183 -14.58 -10.14 -11.98
CA THR A 183 -13.53 -10.16 -10.96
C THR A 183 -13.13 -8.74 -10.56
N GLU A 184 -12.94 -7.84 -11.52
CA GLU A 184 -12.63 -6.43 -11.24
C GLU A 184 -13.76 -5.71 -10.51
N ILE A 185 -15.04 -5.95 -10.89
CA ILE A 185 -16.20 -5.43 -10.14
C ILE A 185 -16.14 -5.88 -8.68
N GLN A 186 -15.99 -7.18 -8.43
CA GLN A 186 -16.01 -7.72 -7.07
C GLN A 186 -14.87 -7.17 -6.20
N ILE A 187 -13.70 -6.98 -6.78
CA ILE A 187 -12.54 -6.41 -6.07
C ILE A 187 -12.76 -4.92 -5.82
N ALA A 188 -13.24 -4.18 -6.82
CA ALA A 188 -13.53 -2.75 -6.69
C ALA A 188 -14.58 -2.48 -5.61
N GLU A 189 -15.70 -3.22 -5.60
CA GLU A 189 -16.75 -3.09 -4.60
C GLU A 189 -16.23 -3.34 -3.18
N ALA A 190 -15.47 -4.41 -2.96
CA ALA A 190 -14.90 -4.71 -1.65
C ALA A 190 -13.93 -3.62 -1.16
N LEU A 191 -13.17 -3.01 -2.08
CA LEU A 191 -12.27 -1.90 -1.76
C LEU A 191 -13.03 -0.59 -1.48
N ILE A 192 -14.14 -0.34 -2.19
CA ILE A 192 -15.03 0.81 -1.95
C ILE A 192 -15.64 0.72 -0.54
N GLU A 193 -16.14 -0.46 -0.14
CA GLU A 193 -16.71 -0.68 1.19
C GLU A 193 -15.71 -0.35 2.31
N ASN A 194 -14.42 -0.65 2.09
CA ASN A 194 -13.37 -0.35 3.05
C ASN A 194 -13.02 1.16 3.11
N CYS A 195 -13.26 1.94 2.06
CA CYS A 195 -12.85 3.35 2.00
C CYS A 195 -13.46 4.20 3.13
N GLU A 196 -14.71 3.95 3.52
CA GLU A 196 -15.37 4.70 4.60
C GLU A 196 -14.68 4.45 5.95
N SER A 197 -14.35 3.19 6.24
CA SER A 197 -13.60 2.79 7.45
C SER A 197 -12.22 3.45 7.47
N VAL A 198 -11.52 3.48 6.33
CA VAL A 198 -10.20 4.12 6.19
C VAL A 198 -10.29 5.62 6.43
N ILE A 199 -11.27 6.32 5.83
CA ILE A 199 -11.49 7.75 6.05
C ILE A 199 -11.75 8.03 7.53
N GLN A 200 -12.59 7.23 8.18
CA GLN A 200 -12.89 7.39 9.60
C GLN A 200 -11.66 7.14 10.47
N ASN A 201 -10.83 6.14 10.13
CA ASN A 201 -9.56 5.89 10.82
C ASN A 201 -8.60 7.07 10.65
N ILE A 202 -8.48 7.66 9.45
CA ILE A 202 -7.64 8.85 9.22
C ILE A 202 -8.13 10.00 10.10
N LYS A 203 -9.43 10.30 10.09
CA LYS A 203 -10.02 11.41 10.86
C LYS A 203 -9.84 11.25 12.38
N THR A 204 -9.95 10.03 12.90
CA THR A 204 -9.99 9.78 14.34
C THR A 204 -8.64 9.38 14.94
N LYS A 205 -7.77 8.73 14.15
CA LYS A 205 -6.51 8.14 14.65
C LYS A 205 -5.27 8.85 14.15
N MET A 206 -5.34 9.64 13.08
CA MET A 206 -4.20 10.42 12.59
C MET A 206 -4.29 11.87 13.06
N THR A 207 -3.38 12.23 13.97
CA THR A 207 -3.36 13.55 14.61
C THR A 207 -2.15 14.38 14.19
N LEU A 208 -1.15 13.76 13.56
CA LEU A 208 0.10 14.41 13.17
C LEU A 208 0.32 14.31 11.67
N SER A 209 0.92 15.35 11.11
CA SER A 209 1.45 15.35 9.74
C SER A 209 2.94 15.09 9.75
N LEU A 210 3.42 14.36 8.75
CA LEU A 210 4.82 14.11 8.46
C LEU A 210 5.17 14.82 7.15
N SER A 211 6.19 15.66 7.14
CA SER A 211 6.69 16.27 5.90
C SER A 211 7.91 15.53 5.37
N HIS A 212 8.17 15.68 4.07
CA HIS A 212 9.37 15.15 3.45
C HIS A 212 10.64 15.70 4.11
N GLU A 213 10.67 16.99 4.46
CA GLU A 213 11.83 17.63 5.09
C GLU A 213 12.14 17.03 6.46
N GLU A 214 11.11 16.68 7.26
CA GLU A 214 11.31 16.03 8.56
C GLU A 214 12.02 14.68 8.38
N ILE A 215 11.66 13.92 7.34
CA ILE A 215 12.31 12.65 7.03
C ILE A 215 13.75 12.87 6.54
N GLU A 216 13.99 13.87 5.69
CA GLU A 216 15.34 14.19 5.22
C GLU A 216 16.25 14.66 6.35
N GLU A 217 15.73 15.48 7.27
CA GLU A 217 16.47 15.95 8.44
C GLU A 217 16.93 14.78 9.31
N LEU A 218 16.06 13.80 9.56
CA LEU A 218 16.42 12.58 10.29
C LEU A 218 17.57 11.82 9.62
N ILE A 219 17.53 11.68 8.29
CA ILE A 219 18.56 10.95 7.54
C ILE A 219 19.87 11.75 7.44
N ALA A 220 19.79 13.06 7.29
CA ALA A 220 20.94 13.95 7.13
C ALA A 220 21.73 14.10 8.43
N GLY A 221 21.04 14.20 9.57
CA GLY A 221 21.68 14.28 10.89
C GLY A 221 22.57 13.08 11.22
N GLU A 222 22.21 11.88 10.75
CA GLU A 222 23.04 10.68 10.90
C GLU A 222 24.28 10.70 9.99
N LYS A 223 24.15 11.17 8.74
CA LYS A 223 25.29 11.31 7.82
C LYS A 223 26.33 12.34 8.29
N ALA A 224 25.91 13.39 8.99
CA ALA A 224 26.83 14.35 9.60
C ALA A 224 27.62 13.72 10.75
N SER A 225 26.99 12.85 11.55
CA SER A 225 27.65 12.15 12.67
C SER A 225 28.71 11.12 12.25
N SER A 226 28.77 10.74 10.98
CA SER A 226 29.77 9.83 10.40
C SER A 226 30.90 10.54 9.64
N SER A 227 30.93 11.88 9.65
CA SER A 227 31.97 12.68 8.98
C SER A 227 33.09 13.12 9.96
N PHE A 228 34.27 12.52 9.79
CA PHE A 228 35.48 12.67 10.61
C PHE A 228 36.22 14.04 10.51
N PHE A 229 35.54 15.15 10.20
CA PHE A 229 36.17 16.48 10.17
C PHE A 229 35.48 17.42 11.17
N GLY A 230 36.26 17.93 12.14
CA GLY A 230 35.79 18.60 13.36
C GLY A 230 35.10 19.95 13.17
N GLY A 231 33.85 19.91 12.70
CA GLY A 231 32.85 20.96 12.90
C GLY A 231 31.88 20.53 14.00
N VAL A 232 31.45 21.47 14.84
CA VAL A 232 30.57 21.23 16.00
C VAL A 232 29.34 20.40 15.57
N GLU A 233 29.25 19.17 16.09
CA GLU A 233 28.16 18.23 15.83
C GLU A 233 26.84 18.76 16.41
N GLU A 234 25.89 19.16 15.57
CA GLU A 234 24.48 19.20 15.99
C GLU A 234 23.90 17.79 15.87
N LYS A 235 24.05 16.98 16.93
CA LYS A 235 23.28 15.74 17.05
C LYS A 235 21.80 16.12 17.03
N VAL A 236 21.02 15.49 16.14
CA VAL A 236 19.56 15.64 16.13
C VAL A 236 19.04 15.32 17.54
N ASP A 237 18.28 16.26 18.11
CA ASP A 237 17.69 16.10 19.44
C ASP A 237 16.90 14.78 19.50
N PRO A 238 17.22 13.86 20.42
CA PRO A 238 16.50 12.59 20.59
C PRO A 238 14.98 12.77 20.74
N ASN A 239 14.52 13.88 21.32
CA ASN A 239 13.08 14.17 21.42
C ASN A 239 12.46 14.45 20.06
N LYS A 240 13.15 15.24 19.23
CA LYS A 240 12.74 15.53 17.84
C LYS A 240 12.75 14.25 17.00
N GLN A 241 13.77 13.41 17.17
CA GLN A 241 13.86 12.12 16.49
C GLN A 241 12.67 11.21 16.84
N ASN A 242 12.39 11.04 18.14
CA ASN A 242 11.27 10.22 18.62
C ASN A 242 9.91 10.75 18.15
N MET A 243 9.75 12.08 18.07
CA MET A 243 8.54 12.71 17.52
C MET A 243 8.35 12.33 16.05
N ILE A 244 9.37 12.50 15.20
CA ILE A 244 9.25 12.22 13.77
C ILE A 244 9.04 10.71 13.53
N ILE A 245 9.69 9.84 14.31
CA ILE A 245 9.42 8.39 14.30
C ILE A 245 7.95 8.11 14.63
N SER A 246 7.40 8.75 15.66
CA SER A 246 6.00 8.55 16.06
C SER A 246 5.02 8.99 14.97
N LYS A 247 5.31 10.11 14.29
CA LYS A 247 4.57 10.57 13.10
C LYS A 247 4.61 9.53 11.98
N ALA A 248 5.79 9.01 11.67
CA ALA A 248 5.98 8.02 10.62
C ALA A 248 5.27 6.69 10.90
N VAL A 249 5.27 6.24 12.17
CA VAL A 249 4.48 5.07 12.59
C VAL A 249 2.99 5.30 12.38
N GLN A 250 2.46 6.45 12.79
CA GLN A 250 1.04 6.79 12.59
C GLN A 250 0.70 6.87 11.09
N ALA A 251 1.60 7.43 10.28
CA ALA A 251 1.45 7.50 8.84
C ALA A 251 1.40 6.10 8.20
N ILE A 252 2.35 5.21 8.51
CA ILE A 252 2.39 3.83 7.99
C ILE A 252 1.10 3.07 8.32
N GLU A 253 0.56 3.27 9.53
CA GLU A 253 -0.69 2.64 9.93
C GLU A 253 -1.89 3.06 9.07
N MET A 254 -1.88 4.27 8.52
CA MET A 254 -2.89 4.70 7.55
C MET A 254 -2.57 4.18 6.14
N LEU A 255 -1.32 4.30 5.70
CA LEU A 255 -0.89 3.91 4.35
C LEU A 255 -1.14 2.43 4.06
N LYS A 256 -0.87 1.54 5.03
CA LYS A 256 -0.99 0.09 4.82
C LYS A 256 -2.42 -0.37 4.49
N GLN A 257 -3.44 0.42 4.88
CA GLN A 257 -4.85 0.09 4.67
C GLN A 257 -5.29 0.29 3.21
N ILE A 258 -4.51 1.00 2.39
CA ILE A 258 -4.84 1.34 1.00
C ILE A 258 -3.82 0.64 0.10
N PRO A 259 -4.21 -0.35 -0.73
CA PRO A 259 -3.28 -1.10 -1.58
C PRO A 259 -2.35 -0.19 -2.41
N LEU A 260 -2.90 0.89 -2.99
CA LEU A 260 -2.14 1.88 -3.77
C LEU A 260 -0.99 2.55 -2.99
N LEU A 261 -1.09 2.65 -1.66
CA LEU A 261 -0.14 3.37 -0.81
C LEU A 261 0.81 2.47 0.00
N GLN A 262 0.63 1.15 -0.07
CA GLN A 262 1.49 0.19 0.64
C GLN A 262 2.96 0.37 0.26
N GLY A 263 3.23 0.70 -1.01
CA GLY A 263 4.58 0.97 -1.51
C GLY A 263 5.26 2.14 -0.80
N ALA A 264 4.56 3.28 -0.66
CA ALA A 264 5.06 4.42 0.09
C ALA A 264 5.29 4.09 1.58
N GLY A 265 4.41 3.27 2.17
CA GLY A 265 4.58 2.77 3.54
C GLY A 265 5.84 1.94 3.72
N LEU A 266 6.17 1.05 2.76
CA LEU A 266 7.38 0.24 2.79
C LEU A 266 8.62 1.12 2.66
N ASP A 267 8.60 2.08 1.74
CA ASP A 267 9.72 2.98 1.51
C ASP A 267 10.00 3.82 2.76
N LEU A 268 8.95 4.28 3.45
CA LEU A 268 9.05 5.00 4.73
C LEU A 268 9.60 4.11 5.85
N ALA A 269 9.09 2.87 6.00
CA ALA A 269 9.59 1.92 6.99
C ALA A 269 11.10 1.62 6.78
N GLN A 270 11.51 1.41 5.53
CA GLN A 270 12.91 1.19 5.18
C GLN A 270 13.79 2.42 5.47
N GLN A 271 13.28 3.63 5.23
CA GLN A 271 13.99 4.86 5.58
C GLN A 271 14.19 4.97 7.09
N LEU A 272 13.18 4.66 7.91
CA LEU A 272 13.31 4.62 9.36
C LEU A 272 14.32 3.58 9.84
N GLY A 273 14.37 2.41 9.20
CA GLY A 273 15.34 1.35 9.50
C GLY A 273 16.79 1.71 9.16
N ARG A 274 17.02 2.73 8.32
CA ARG A 274 18.37 3.23 8.03
C ARG A 274 18.92 4.12 9.15
N ILE A 275 18.04 4.79 9.90
CA ILE A 275 18.41 5.72 10.98
C ILE A 275 19.07 4.98 12.15
N ASP A 276 18.54 3.80 12.49
CA ASP A 276 19.19 2.88 13.43
C ASP A 276 18.73 1.44 13.13
N ASN A 277 19.70 0.62 12.72
CA ASN A 277 19.47 -0.78 12.34
C ASN A 277 19.18 -1.72 13.51
N LYS A 278 19.28 -1.23 14.76
CA LYS A 278 18.91 -1.98 15.98
C LYS A 278 17.44 -1.80 16.34
N LEU A 279 16.73 -0.88 15.68
CA LEU A 279 15.32 -0.66 15.92
C LEU A 279 14.48 -1.82 15.38
N THR A 280 13.63 -2.36 16.23
CA THR A 280 12.68 -3.42 15.86
C THR A 280 11.46 -2.88 15.13
N TYR A 281 11.01 -1.68 15.49
CA TYR A 281 9.75 -1.14 14.98
C TYR A 281 9.70 -0.96 13.45
N PRO A 282 10.77 -0.52 12.72
CA PRO A 282 10.70 -0.40 11.27
C PRO A 282 10.41 -1.76 10.60
N LEU A 283 11.03 -2.82 11.13
CA LEU A 283 10.84 -4.20 10.67
C LEU A 283 9.44 -4.72 11.00
N VAL A 284 8.89 -4.34 12.17
CA VAL A 284 7.48 -4.63 12.52
C VAL A 284 6.54 -3.93 11.53
N MET A 285 6.81 -2.68 11.19
CA MET A 285 6.00 -1.92 10.21
C MET A 285 6.05 -2.55 8.81
N GLU A 286 7.23 -2.97 8.33
CA GLU A 286 7.36 -3.75 7.09
C GLU A 286 6.49 -5.01 7.14
N GLY A 287 6.56 -5.78 8.25
CA GLY A 287 5.74 -6.96 8.46
C GLY A 287 4.24 -6.68 8.39
N ARG A 288 3.78 -5.59 9.02
CA ARG A 288 2.37 -5.16 9.01
C ARG A 288 1.89 -4.76 7.62
N ILE A 289 2.74 -4.10 6.82
CA ILE A 289 2.40 -3.75 5.44
C ILE A 289 2.30 -5.00 4.58
N HIS A 290 3.28 -5.92 4.68
CA HIS A 290 3.21 -7.19 3.96
C HIS A 290 2.00 -8.04 4.37
N MET A 291 1.56 -7.97 5.63
CA MET A 291 0.31 -8.59 6.06
C MET A 291 -0.93 -8.00 5.41
N GLN A 292 -0.99 -6.68 5.24
CA GLN A 292 -2.09 -6.05 4.49
C GLN A 292 -2.03 -6.37 3.00
N ALA A 293 -0.83 -6.48 2.42
CA ALA A 293 -0.65 -6.95 1.06
C ALA A 293 -1.13 -8.40 0.90
N LEU A 294 -0.89 -9.26 1.90
CA LEU A 294 -1.38 -10.64 1.91
C LEU A 294 -2.91 -10.72 2.00
N ASN A 295 -3.52 -9.90 2.86
CA ASN A 295 -4.98 -9.78 2.93
C ASN A 295 -5.57 -9.31 1.60
N TYR A 296 -4.90 -8.42 0.88
CA TYR A 296 -5.33 -8.02 -0.46
C TYR A 296 -5.27 -9.18 -1.47
N GLN A 297 -4.22 -10.01 -1.44
CA GLN A 297 -4.17 -11.21 -2.29
C GLN A 297 -5.28 -12.20 -1.93
N LEU A 298 -5.59 -12.36 -0.64
CA LEU A 298 -6.70 -13.19 -0.19
C LEU A 298 -8.04 -12.67 -0.73
N LEU A 299 -8.29 -11.36 -0.63
CA LEU A 299 -9.47 -10.72 -1.19
C LEU A 299 -9.59 -11.01 -2.69
N ARG A 300 -8.50 -10.83 -3.46
CA ARG A 300 -8.49 -11.14 -4.90
C ARG A 300 -8.89 -12.58 -5.20
N VAL A 301 -8.34 -13.54 -4.46
CA VAL A 301 -8.69 -14.96 -4.60
C VAL A 301 -10.18 -15.20 -4.33
N GLU A 302 -10.71 -14.58 -3.27
CA GLU A 302 -12.12 -14.71 -2.87
C GLU A 302 -13.08 -14.02 -3.87
N SER A 303 -12.59 -13.00 -4.57
CA SER A 303 -13.27 -12.33 -5.69
C SER A 303 -13.06 -12.99 -7.06
N GLY A 304 -12.47 -14.20 -7.11
CA GLY A 304 -12.37 -14.99 -8.35
C GLY A 304 -11.04 -14.92 -9.10
N ASP A 305 -10.10 -14.06 -8.69
CA ASP A 305 -8.75 -14.02 -9.26
C ASP A 305 -7.87 -15.15 -8.70
N ARG A 306 -7.95 -16.32 -9.32
CA ARG A 306 -7.16 -17.50 -8.93
C ARG A 306 -5.66 -17.28 -9.03
N SER A 307 -5.20 -16.39 -9.91
CA SER A 307 -3.76 -16.15 -10.10
C SER A 307 -3.13 -15.48 -8.88
N ALA A 308 -3.91 -14.71 -8.11
CA ALA A 308 -3.46 -14.08 -6.87
C ALA A 308 -3.04 -15.10 -5.79
N GLN A 309 -3.52 -16.36 -5.87
CA GLN A 309 -3.08 -17.43 -4.97
C GLN A 309 -1.58 -17.69 -5.08
N GLU A 310 -0.98 -17.53 -6.27
CA GLU A 310 0.46 -17.70 -6.47
C GLU A 310 1.29 -16.65 -5.72
N ASN A 311 0.70 -15.50 -5.39
CA ASN A 311 1.36 -14.42 -4.67
C ASN A 311 1.26 -14.58 -3.15
N MET A 312 0.29 -15.35 -2.64
CA MET A 312 0.05 -15.46 -1.20
C MET A 312 1.31 -15.94 -0.45
N ALA A 313 1.93 -17.04 -0.88
CA ALA A 313 3.13 -17.57 -0.26
C ALA A 313 4.34 -16.61 -0.36
N PRO A 314 4.68 -16.03 -1.53
CA PRO A 314 5.71 -15.00 -1.64
C PRO A 314 5.50 -13.80 -0.70
N VAL A 315 4.30 -13.22 -0.66
CA VAL A 315 3.99 -12.06 0.19
C VAL A 315 4.03 -12.43 1.68
N TYR A 316 3.48 -13.58 2.05
CA TYR A 316 3.59 -14.12 3.40
C TYR A 316 5.05 -14.26 3.85
N ASN A 317 5.91 -14.78 2.96
CA ASN A 317 7.32 -14.94 3.27
C ASN A 317 8.02 -13.59 3.50
N LEU A 318 7.63 -12.52 2.79
CA LEU A 318 8.14 -11.17 3.06
C LEU A 318 7.77 -10.71 4.47
N ALA A 319 6.51 -10.91 4.88
CA ALA A 319 6.05 -10.60 6.24
C ALA A 319 6.83 -11.39 7.31
N VAL A 320 6.95 -12.71 7.13
CA VAL A 320 7.71 -13.58 8.05
C VAL A 320 9.17 -13.16 8.14
N VAL A 321 9.80 -12.81 7.02
CA VAL A 321 11.20 -12.35 7.02
C VAL A 321 11.35 -11.05 7.81
N ALA A 322 10.46 -10.07 7.61
CA ALA A 322 10.49 -8.81 8.35
C ALA A 322 10.33 -9.04 9.86
N TYR A 323 9.30 -9.78 10.27
CA TYR A 323 9.08 -10.10 11.69
C TYR A 323 10.19 -10.97 12.29
N ARG A 324 10.75 -11.91 11.54
CA ARG A 324 11.88 -12.74 12.01
C ARG A 324 13.14 -11.90 12.19
N LYS A 325 13.39 -10.91 11.34
CA LYS A 325 14.48 -9.95 11.54
C LYS A 325 14.26 -9.14 12.83
N ALA A 326 13.04 -8.65 13.06
CA ALA A 326 12.71 -7.95 14.31
C ALA A 326 12.90 -8.84 15.54
N LEU A 327 12.47 -10.10 15.46
CA LEU A 327 12.60 -11.08 16.54
C LEU A 327 14.05 -11.38 16.91
N LYS A 328 14.97 -11.36 15.92
CA LYS A 328 16.42 -11.55 16.18
C LYS A 328 17.04 -10.40 16.99
N LEU A 329 16.44 -9.22 16.97
CA LEU A 329 16.86 -8.06 17.76
C LEU A 329 16.21 -8.03 19.14
N THR A 330 15.33 -8.99 19.45
CA THR A 330 14.53 -9.05 20.68
C THR A 330 15.06 -10.14 21.62
N SER A 331 15.20 -9.84 22.91
CA SER A 331 15.57 -10.84 23.93
C SER A 331 14.36 -11.70 24.30
N LYS A 332 14.40 -13.01 24.02
CA LYS A 332 13.36 -13.95 24.48
C LYS A 332 13.48 -14.34 25.95
N LYS A 333 14.69 -14.24 26.53
CA LYS A 333 14.95 -14.62 27.94
C LYS A 333 14.56 -13.52 28.91
N THR A 334 14.70 -12.27 28.49
CA THR A 334 14.45 -11.07 29.30
C THR A 334 13.67 -10.04 28.46
N PRO A 335 12.48 -10.40 27.97
CA PRO A 335 11.72 -9.53 27.08
C PRO A 335 11.18 -8.33 27.87
N LYS A 336 11.06 -7.17 27.20
CA LYS A 336 10.52 -5.93 27.75
C LYS A 336 9.13 -5.67 27.18
N LYS A 337 8.36 -4.79 27.83
CA LYS A 337 7.03 -4.37 27.34
C LYS A 337 7.07 -3.79 25.92
N ALA A 338 8.14 -3.09 25.55
CA ALA A 338 8.35 -2.56 24.20
C ALA A 338 8.52 -3.66 23.13
N ASP A 339 8.87 -4.89 23.54
CA ASP A 339 9.07 -6.02 22.65
C ASP A 339 7.77 -6.77 22.33
N LEU A 340 6.68 -6.49 23.06
CA LEU A 340 5.38 -7.14 22.89
C LEU A 340 4.88 -7.12 21.43
N PRO A 341 4.94 -6.01 20.68
CA PRO A 341 4.52 -6.01 19.27
C PRO A 341 5.31 -7.02 18.43
N VAL A 342 6.63 -7.11 18.61
CA VAL A 342 7.47 -8.06 17.87
C VAL A 342 7.07 -9.50 18.20
N LEU A 343 6.97 -9.80 19.50
CA LEU A 343 6.72 -11.15 19.98
C LEU A 343 5.33 -11.67 19.56
N THR A 344 4.32 -10.81 19.69
CA THR A 344 2.91 -11.16 19.45
C THR A 344 2.56 -11.16 17.98
N GLU A 345 3.08 -10.23 17.18
CA GLU A 345 2.89 -10.24 15.74
C GLU A 345 3.60 -11.39 15.06
N PHE A 346 4.79 -11.78 15.55
CA PHE A 346 5.43 -13.00 15.08
C PHE A 346 4.56 -14.23 15.39
N GLY A 347 3.98 -14.33 16.58
CA GLY A 347 3.01 -15.39 16.90
C GLY A 347 1.82 -15.40 15.94
N ASN A 348 1.20 -14.24 15.72
CA ASN A 348 0.03 -14.10 14.84
C ASN A 348 0.33 -14.50 13.40
N ILE A 349 1.48 -14.08 12.82
CA ILE A 349 1.83 -14.47 11.44
C ILE A 349 2.02 -15.99 11.33
N THR A 350 2.64 -16.63 12.32
CA THR A 350 2.84 -18.08 12.27
C THR A 350 1.53 -18.86 12.41
N PHE A 351 0.59 -18.35 13.22
CA PHE A 351 -0.75 -18.91 13.32
C PHE A 351 -1.54 -18.72 12.01
N TYR A 352 -1.44 -17.54 11.39
CA TYR A 352 -2.01 -17.30 10.07
C TYR A 352 -1.47 -18.29 9.03
N GLY A 353 -0.15 -18.50 9.03
CA GLY A 353 0.50 -19.49 8.17
C GLY A 353 -0.07 -20.90 8.34
N PHE A 354 -0.41 -21.27 9.57
CA PHE A 354 -0.99 -22.57 9.89
C PHE A 354 -2.41 -22.73 9.33
N ILE A 355 -3.26 -21.72 9.56
CA ILE A 355 -4.66 -21.71 9.08
C ILE A 355 -4.72 -21.75 7.56
N HIS A 356 -3.80 -21.06 6.88
CA HIS A 356 -3.81 -20.91 5.43
C HIS A 356 -2.77 -21.79 4.71
N ARG A 357 -2.21 -22.81 5.39
CA ARG A 357 -1.11 -23.65 4.88
C ARG A 357 -1.43 -24.33 3.55
N ASP A 358 -2.66 -24.81 3.37
CA ASP A 358 -3.08 -25.51 2.15
C ASP A 358 -3.19 -24.54 0.96
N ARG A 359 -3.77 -23.36 1.21
CA ARG A 359 -3.88 -22.29 0.19
C ARG A 359 -2.49 -21.82 -0.26
N MET A 360 -1.54 -21.73 0.67
CA MET A 360 -0.15 -21.33 0.39
C MET A 360 0.76 -22.50 -0.01
N ARG A 361 0.25 -23.73 -0.03
CA ARG A 361 0.99 -24.96 -0.36
C ARG A 361 2.26 -25.14 0.47
N PHE A 362 2.19 -24.85 1.76
CA PHE A 362 3.30 -25.07 2.68
C PHE A 362 3.46 -26.55 3.02
N THR A 363 4.72 -26.97 3.19
CA THR A 363 5.02 -28.30 3.71
C THR A 363 4.70 -28.37 5.20
N GLU A 364 4.27 -29.54 5.65
CA GLU A 364 3.95 -29.79 7.05
C GLU A 364 5.13 -29.49 7.99
N GLU A 365 6.32 -29.98 7.65
CA GLU A 365 7.57 -29.68 8.39
C GLU A 365 7.92 -28.18 8.42
N GLY A 366 7.68 -27.50 7.30
CA GLY A 366 7.92 -26.07 7.18
C GLY A 366 7.02 -25.27 8.11
N ILE A 367 5.73 -25.63 8.16
CA ILE A 367 4.77 -24.95 9.03
C ILE A 367 4.98 -25.32 10.51
N LYS A 368 5.28 -26.58 10.82
CA LYS A 368 5.60 -27.05 12.18
C LYS A 368 6.76 -26.28 12.79
N THR A 369 7.85 -26.12 12.05
CA THR A 369 9.01 -25.34 12.49
C THR A 369 8.62 -23.89 12.77
N LEU A 370 7.77 -23.31 11.92
CA LEU A 370 7.36 -21.92 12.02
C LEU A 370 6.42 -21.69 13.22
N VAL A 371 5.39 -22.51 13.38
CA VAL A 371 4.44 -22.46 14.51
C VAL A 371 5.18 -22.67 15.84
N LYS A 372 6.16 -23.57 15.90
CA LYS A 372 7.00 -23.76 17.10
C LYS A 372 7.72 -22.47 17.48
N LEU A 373 8.38 -21.81 16.54
CA LEU A 373 9.06 -20.54 16.78
C LEU A 373 8.08 -19.43 17.20
N GLY A 374 6.87 -19.45 16.64
CA GLY A 374 5.77 -18.56 17.00
C GLY A 374 5.31 -18.77 18.44
N LYS A 375 5.11 -20.04 18.84
CA LYS A 375 4.77 -20.41 20.21
C LYS A 375 5.83 -19.92 21.19
N ASP A 376 7.12 -20.22 20.93
CA ASP A 376 8.22 -19.76 21.78
C ASP A 376 8.25 -18.22 21.92
N SER A 377 7.85 -17.50 20.88
CA SER A 377 7.76 -16.04 20.87
C SER A 377 6.61 -15.55 21.76
N VAL A 378 5.44 -16.18 21.67
CA VAL A 378 4.26 -15.81 22.45
C VAL A 378 4.40 -16.25 23.91
N ASP A 379 5.07 -17.37 24.20
CA ASP A 379 5.41 -17.78 25.56
C ASP A 379 6.23 -16.68 26.27
N ALA A 380 7.19 -16.07 25.57
CA ALA A 380 7.94 -14.92 26.08
C ALA A 380 7.07 -13.67 26.27
N ALA A 381 6.05 -13.46 25.43
CA ALA A 381 5.12 -12.34 25.57
C ALA A 381 4.19 -12.50 26.78
N VAL A 382 3.71 -13.73 27.06
CA VAL A 382 2.85 -14.04 28.21
C VAL A 382 3.57 -13.78 29.53
N ASN A 383 4.88 -14.02 29.60
CA ASN A 383 5.68 -13.66 30.78
C ASN A 383 5.68 -12.14 31.10
N ILE A 384 5.31 -11.30 30.14
CA ILE A 384 5.17 -9.85 30.33
C ILE A 384 3.70 -9.45 30.55
N ASP A 385 2.77 -10.08 29.83
CA ASP A 385 1.37 -9.69 29.79
C ASP A 385 0.45 -10.90 29.47
N ASP A 386 -0.31 -11.34 30.47
CA ASP A 386 -1.21 -12.50 30.39
C ASP A 386 -2.34 -12.35 29.36
N ARG A 387 -2.60 -11.14 28.83
CA ARG A 387 -3.60 -10.93 27.79
C ARG A 387 -3.30 -11.71 26.51
N PHE A 388 -2.07 -12.21 26.33
CA PHE A 388 -1.66 -13.01 25.18
C PHE A 388 -1.83 -14.52 25.36
N VAL A 389 -2.30 -15.00 26.53
CA VAL A 389 -2.62 -16.42 26.78
C VAL A 389 -3.57 -17.02 25.73
N PRO A 390 -4.61 -16.32 25.22
CA PRO A 390 -5.46 -16.87 24.16
C PRO A 390 -4.69 -17.20 22.87
N LEU A 391 -3.72 -16.36 22.47
CA LEU A 391 -2.87 -16.61 21.31
C LEU A 391 -1.90 -17.77 21.56
N GLN A 392 -1.34 -17.85 22.77
CA GLN A 392 -0.49 -18.96 23.19
C GLN A 392 -1.22 -20.30 23.05
N LYS A 393 -2.45 -20.40 23.57
CA LYS A 393 -3.27 -21.61 23.48
C LYS A 393 -3.58 -22.00 22.03
N ARG A 394 -3.91 -21.02 21.17
CA ARG A 394 -4.14 -21.29 19.74
C ARG A 394 -2.92 -21.92 19.06
N LEU A 395 -1.73 -21.38 19.31
CA LEU A 395 -0.48 -21.92 18.77
C LEU A 395 -0.15 -23.31 19.35
N GLU A 396 -0.44 -23.54 20.63
CA GLU A 396 -0.29 -24.85 21.25
C GLU A 396 -1.22 -25.89 20.62
N THR A 397 -2.49 -25.56 20.40
CA THR A 397 -3.43 -26.43 19.68
C THR A 397 -2.94 -26.73 18.25
N SER A 398 -2.50 -25.71 17.51
CA SER A 398 -1.95 -25.90 16.17
C SER A 398 -0.71 -26.80 16.16
N MET A 399 0.17 -26.70 17.15
CA MET A 399 1.31 -27.59 17.29
C MET A 399 0.88 -29.04 17.52
N ASN A 400 -0.10 -29.25 18.41
CA ASN A 400 -0.59 -30.59 18.72
C ASN A 400 -1.22 -31.27 17.51
N GLU A 401 -1.99 -30.53 16.70
CA GLU A 401 -2.57 -31.02 15.44
C GLU A 401 -1.48 -31.46 14.45
N LEU A 402 -0.43 -30.66 14.28
CA LEU A 402 0.71 -30.98 13.40
C LEU A 402 1.55 -32.18 13.90
N THR A 403 1.56 -32.43 15.21
CA THR A 403 2.24 -33.62 15.78
C THR A 403 1.35 -34.86 15.81
N GLY A 404 0.02 -34.67 15.87
CA GLY A 404 -0.96 -35.76 15.90
C GLY A 404 -1.07 -36.50 14.57
N HIS A 405 -0.93 -35.80 13.43
CA HIS A 405 -0.91 -36.42 12.10
C HIS A 405 0.27 -37.38 11.89
N GLU A 406 1.42 -37.19 12.56
CA GLU A 406 2.55 -38.12 12.48
C GLU A 406 2.23 -39.49 13.09
N ALA A 407 1.36 -39.55 14.10
CA ALA A 407 1.01 -40.81 14.78
C ALA A 407 0.03 -41.67 13.96
N GLU A 408 -0.78 -41.05 13.08
CA GLU A 408 -1.75 -41.75 12.22
C GLU A 408 -1.16 -42.16 10.85
N VAL A 409 -0.13 -41.46 10.35
CA VAL A 409 0.53 -41.78 9.07
C VAL A 409 1.60 -42.88 9.23
N GLN A 410 2.06 -43.14 10.46
CA GLN A 410 3.04 -44.20 10.80
C GLN A 410 2.38 -45.50 11.29
N SER A 411 1.06 -45.52 11.49
CA SER A 411 0.25 -46.71 11.80
C SER A 411 -0.44 -47.24 10.56
#